data_AF-A0A2Z2J725-F1
#
_entry.id   AF-A0A2Z2J725-F1
#
_cell.length_a   1.000
_cell.length_b   1.000
_cell.length_c   1.000
_cell.angle_alpha   90.00
_cell.angle_beta   90.00
_cell.angle_gamma   90.00
#
_symmetry.space_group_name_H-M   'P 1'
#
loop_
_entity.id
_entity.type
_entity.pdbx_description
1 polymer ?
#
loop_
_entity_poly.entity_id
_entity_poly.type
_entity_poly.pdbx_seq_one_letter_code
_entity_poly.pdbx_strand_id
1 'polypeptide(L)'
;MQTPEAPQAPQPKKERPEAVSLMLKLWAGALGFEVIHQILNVVMTLLNRSVLFAEARKTAEEAAKDSGQEISDSLISIIGYGSVAFSSLISLVIIVVLAVMLYLLNKNKKSAGTGRRLWFAFSLFFAFRTLLVFLSSPAGNEAPDWLIMVDGTVQILVGVAAVMGLIFSVKEETLDYTGELEAMRKLEQELAQERRDKERERREQERKELLEKQQKTSEHDDPRDSGRHDQEPRR
;
A
#
# COMPACT_ATOMS: atom_id res chain seq x y z
N MET A 1 -55.01 5.13 -20.88
CA MET A 1 -54.66 6.31 -20.06
C MET A 1 -53.31 6.02 -19.40
N GLN A 2 -52.24 6.65 -19.88
CA GLN A 2 -50.90 6.55 -19.30
C GLN A 2 -50.81 7.60 -18.19
N THR A 3 -50.46 7.17 -16.98
CA THR A 3 -50.15 8.07 -15.87
C THR A 3 -48.88 8.87 -16.19
N PRO A 4 -48.86 10.20 -15.98
CA PRO A 4 -47.68 11.00 -16.24
C PRO A 4 -46.58 10.69 -15.21
N GLU A 5 -45.38 10.38 -15.71
CA GLU A 5 -44.16 10.21 -14.93
C GLU A 5 -43.87 11.49 -14.13
N ALA A 6 -43.75 11.36 -12.81
CA ALA A 6 -43.35 12.47 -11.96
C ALA A 6 -41.94 12.96 -12.34
N PRO A 7 -41.66 14.28 -12.38
CA PRO A 7 -40.33 14.79 -12.66
C PRO A 7 -39.34 14.26 -11.62
N GLN A 8 -38.35 13.49 -12.07
CA GLN A 8 -37.24 13.06 -11.23
C GLN A 8 -36.55 14.31 -10.67
N ALA A 9 -36.63 14.49 -9.35
CA ALA A 9 -35.94 15.58 -8.66
C ALA A 9 -34.43 15.51 -8.98
N PRO A 10 -33.77 16.65 -9.27
CA PRO A 10 -32.35 16.66 -9.56
C PRO A 10 -31.60 16.09 -8.35
N GLN A 11 -30.93 14.95 -8.55
CA GLN A 11 -30.04 14.33 -7.58
C GLN A 11 -29.07 15.39 -7.05
N PRO A 12 -28.96 15.59 -5.71
CA PRO A 12 -28.06 16.58 -5.17
C PRO A 12 -26.63 16.25 -5.63
N LYS A 13 -25.95 17.23 -6.26
CA LYS A 13 -24.52 17.13 -6.55
C LYS A 13 -23.83 16.76 -5.24
N LYS A 14 -23.29 15.54 -5.16
CA LYS A 14 -22.49 15.09 -4.01
C LYS A 14 -21.29 16.05 -3.90
N GLU A 15 -21.42 17.07 -3.06
CA GLU A 15 -20.37 18.05 -2.82
C GLU A 15 -19.13 17.33 -2.29
N ARG A 16 -17.95 17.79 -2.69
CA ARG A 16 -16.69 17.14 -2.31
C ARG A 16 -16.55 17.19 -0.79
N PRO A 17 -16.31 16.06 -0.11
CA PRO A 17 -16.06 16.06 1.32
C PRO A 17 -14.88 16.98 1.65
N GLU A 18 -14.99 17.72 2.75
CA GLU A 18 -13.95 18.64 3.20
C GLU A 18 -12.61 17.93 3.40
N ALA A 19 -12.63 16.69 3.91
CA ALA A 19 -11.47 15.82 4.04
C ALA A 19 -10.72 15.62 2.71
N VAL A 20 -11.43 15.47 1.58
CA VAL A 20 -10.82 15.30 0.25
C VAL A 20 -10.20 16.61 -0.23
N SER A 21 -10.83 17.76 0.07
CA SER A 21 -10.29 19.08 -0.27
C SER A 21 -9.02 19.39 0.53
N LEU A 22 -9.03 19.10 1.83
CA LEU A 22 -7.87 19.25 2.70
C LEU A 22 -6.73 18.30 2.29
N MET A 23 -7.05 17.06 1.95
CA MET A 23 -6.07 16.08 1.45
C MET A 23 -5.44 16.54 0.13
N LEU A 24 -6.23 17.07 -0.81
CA LEU A 24 -5.70 17.61 -2.08
C LEU A 24 -4.78 18.81 -1.86
N LYS A 25 -5.13 19.73 -0.94
CA LYS A 25 -4.29 20.88 -0.60
C LYS A 25 -2.98 20.46 0.07
N LEU A 26 -3.06 19.52 1.02
CA LEU A 26 -1.91 18.95 1.70
C LEU A 26 -0.93 18.33 0.69
N TRP A 27 -1.44 17.54 -0.24
CA TRP A 27 -0.62 16.88 -1.24
C TRP A 27 -0.12 17.81 -2.35
N ALA A 28 -0.88 18.86 -2.69
CA ALA A 28 -0.37 19.93 -3.56
C ALA A 28 0.82 20.64 -2.90
N GLY A 29 0.73 20.91 -1.59
CA GLY A 29 1.83 21.46 -0.80
C GLY A 29 3.03 20.53 -0.75
N ALA A 30 2.82 19.24 -0.45
CA ALA A 30 3.86 18.22 -0.44
C ALA A 30 4.56 18.11 -1.80
N LEU A 31 3.81 18.14 -2.91
CA LEU A 31 4.36 18.16 -4.26
C LEU A 31 5.20 19.41 -4.52
N GLY A 32 4.75 20.58 -4.07
CA GLY A 32 5.53 21.82 -4.16
C GLY A 32 6.85 21.74 -3.39
N PHE A 33 6.82 21.20 -2.17
CA PHE A 33 8.03 20.96 -1.39
C PHE A 33 8.96 19.92 -2.03
N GLU A 34 8.42 18.87 -2.65
CA GLU A 34 9.20 17.88 -3.37
C GLU A 34 9.92 18.48 -4.58
N VAL A 35 9.27 19.40 -5.30
CA VAL A 35 9.91 20.16 -6.39
C VAL A 35 11.04 21.04 -5.84
N ILE A 36 10.82 21.72 -4.71
CA ILE A 36 11.89 22.51 -4.05
C ILE A 36 13.07 21.61 -3.68
N HIS A 37 12.80 20.47 -3.04
CA HIS A 37 13.82 19.49 -2.70
C HIS A 37 14.59 19.03 -3.94
N GLN A 38 13.91 18.73 -5.05
CA GLN A 38 14.59 18.32 -6.29
C GLN A 38 15.52 19.41 -6.83
N ILE A 39 15.12 20.69 -6.75
CA ILE A 39 15.97 21.81 -7.14
C ILE A 39 17.19 21.92 -6.21
N LEU A 40 16.98 21.85 -4.90
CA LEU A 40 18.05 21.90 -3.90
C LEU A 40 19.04 20.75 -4.10
N ASN A 41 18.55 19.54 -4.39
CA ASN A 41 19.39 18.37 -4.64
C ASN A 41 20.25 18.51 -5.91
N VAL A 42 19.70 19.09 -6.98
CA VAL A 42 20.47 19.41 -8.18
C VAL A 42 21.55 20.46 -7.87
N VAL A 43 21.22 21.50 -7.11
CA VAL A 43 22.20 22.52 -6.70
C VAL A 43 23.30 21.90 -5.84
N MET A 44 22.96 21.08 -4.85
CA MET A 44 23.93 20.36 -4.00
C MET A 44 24.83 19.44 -4.84
N THR A 45 24.26 18.71 -5.80
CA THR A 45 25.03 17.89 -6.74
C THR A 45 26.05 18.72 -7.52
N LEU A 46 25.63 19.88 -8.04
CA LEU A 46 26.51 20.75 -8.82
C LEU A 46 27.64 21.33 -7.96
N LEU A 47 27.38 21.63 -6.69
CA LEU A 47 28.36 22.11 -5.73
C LEU A 47 29.34 21.00 -5.30
N ASN A 48 28.89 19.75 -5.19
CA ASN A 48 29.70 18.58 -4.81
C ASN A 48 30.39 17.87 -5.96
N ARG A 49 30.63 18.56 -7.08
CA ARG A 49 31.20 17.95 -8.28
C ARG A 49 32.52 17.23 -7.98
N SER A 50 33.41 17.86 -7.22
CA SER A 50 34.70 17.30 -6.77
C SER A 50 34.55 15.93 -6.11
N VAL A 51 33.63 15.83 -5.16
CA VAL A 51 33.35 14.61 -4.38
C VAL A 51 32.75 13.52 -5.26
N LEU A 52 31.78 13.88 -6.11
CA LEU A 52 31.15 12.95 -7.06
C LEU A 52 32.17 12.34 -8.03
N PHE A 53 33.11 13.14 -8.52
CA PHE A 53 34.18 12.65 -9.38
C PHE A 53 35.19 11.79 -8.63
N ALA A 54 35.52 12.14 -7.38
CA ALA A 54 36.41 11.34 -6.55
C ALA A 54 35.80 9.96 -6.25
N GLU A 55 34.49 9.90 -5.99
CA GLU A 55 33.78 8.66 -5.72
C GLU A 55 33.60 7.82 -6.99
N ALA A 56 33.20 8.44 -8.11
CA ALA A 56 33.14 7.77 -9.40
C ALA A 56 34.50 7.19 -9.83
N ARG A 57 35.59 7.91 -9.53
CA ARG A 57 36.96 7.45 -9.77
C ARG A 57 37.34 6.28 -8.88
N LYS A 58 36.98 6.29 -7.59
CA LYS A 58 37.17 5.13 -6.70
C LYS A 58 36.42 3.89 -7.20
N THR A 59 35.15 4.04 -7.56
CA THR A 59 34.36 2.92 -8.10
C THR A 59 34.94 2.40 -9.41
N ALA A 60 35.43 3.29 -10.27
CA ALA A 60 36.11 2.89 -11.50
C ALA A 60 37.45 2.20 -11.24
N GLU A 61 38.27 2.69 -10.30
CA GLU A 61 39.53 2.05 -9.90
C GLU A 61 39.30 0.66 -9.29
N GLU A 62 38.24 0.48 -8.51
CA GLU A 62 37.83 -0.84 -7.99
C GLU A 62 37.40 -1.78 -9.12
N ALA A 63 36.59 -1.31 -10.07
CA ALA A 63 36.18 -2.10 -11.23
C ALA A 63 37.35 -2.42 -12.19
N ALA A 64 38.32 -1.50 -12.33
CA ALA A 64 39.53 -1.68 -13.11
C ALA A 64 40.46 -2.73 -12.50
N LYS A 65 40.56 -2.78 -11.17
CA LYS A 65 41.31 -3.83 -10.45
C LYS A 65 40.76 -5.23 -10.70
N ASP A 66 39.43 -5.34 -10.81
CA ASP A 66 38.75 -6.63 -11.05
C ASP A 66 38.82 -7.09 -12.52
N SER A 67 38.93 -6.13 -13.46
CA SER A 67 38.93 -6.40 -14.90
C SER A 67 40.31 -6.31 -15.57
N GLY A 68 41.33 -5.81 -14.87
CA GLY A 68 42.69 -5.64 -15.37
C GLY A 68 42.84 -4.57 -16.46
N GLN A 69 41.81 -3.76 -16.70
CA GLN A 69 41.73 -2.81 -17.80
C GLN A 69 41.61 -1.38 -17.25
N GLU A 70 42.48 -0.46 -17.69
CA GLU A 70 42.39 0.95 -17.29
C GLU A 70 41.09 1.56 -17.83
N ILE A 71 40.24 2.03 -16.92
CA ILE A 71 38.99 2.71 -17.27
C ILE A 71 39.33 4.16 -17.65
N SER A 72 38.90 4.59 -18.84
CA SER A 72 39.18 5.94 -19.34
C SER A 72 38.50 7.02 -18.49
N ASP A 73 39.14 8.17 -18.35
CA ASP A 73 38.57 9.34 -17.65
C ASP A 73 37.21 9.78 -18.22
N SER A 74 37.01 9.58 -19.53
CA SER A 74 35.73 9.80 -20.19
C SER A 74 34.64 8.86 -19.64
N LEU A 75 34.94 7.56 -19.45
CA LEU A 75 34.01 6.62 -18.82
C LEU A 75 33.71 7.00 -17.37
N ILE A 76 34.72 7.41 -16.60
CA ILE A 76 34.55 7.85 -15.20
C ILE A 76 33.61 9.05 -15.12
N SER A 77 33.78 10.02 -16.01
CA SER A 77 32.90 11.20 -16.08
C SER A 77 31.46 10.87 -16.48
N ILE A 78 31.28 9.92 -17.42
CA ILE A 78 29.96 9.44 -17.84
C ILE A 78 29.26 8.68 -16.71
N ILE A 79 29.99 7.88 -15.94
CA ILE A 79 29.44 7.14 -14.80
C ILE A 79 29.05 8.10 -13.68
N GLY A 80 29.92 9.07 -13.35
CA GLY A 80 29.66 10.07 -12.32
C GLY A 80 28.42 10.93 -12.61
N TYR A 81 28.35 11.54 -13.79
CA TYR A 81 27.17 12.33 -14.18
C TYR A 81 25.97 11.47 -14.50
N GLY A 82 26.16 10.29 -15.08
CA GLY A 82 25.11 9.36 -15.48
C GLY A 82 24.32 8.85 -14.28
N SER A 83 25.00 8.46 -13.20
CA SER A 83 24.36 7.99 -11.96
C SER A 83 23.46 9.08 -11.34
N VAL A 84 23.97 10.31 -11.24
CA VAL A 84 23.19 11.40 -10.65
C VAL A 84 22.05 11.86 -11.56
N ALA A 85 22.28 11.95 -12.87
CA ALA A 85 21.24 12.27 -13.84
C ALA A 85 20.13 11.21 -13.84
N PHE A 86 20.49 9.93 -13.74
CA PHE A 86 19.54 8.82 -13.68
C PHE A 86 18.72 8.84 -12.39
N SER A 87 19.36 9.03 -11.23
CA SER A 87 18.67 9.18 -9.94
C SER A 87 17.71 10.39 -9.93
N SER A 88 18.16 11.51 -10.51
CA SER A 88 17.32 12.72 -10.67
C SER A 88 16.15 12.48 -11.60
N LEU A 89 16.34 11.73 -12.69
CA LEU A 89 15.27 11.38 -13.62
C LEU A 89 14.21 10.49 -12.97
N ILE A 90 14.61 9.49 -12.18
CA ILE A 90 13.67 8.65 -11.42
C ILE A 90 12.86 9.51 -10.46
N SER A 91 13.52 10.41 -9.74
CA SER A 91 12.85 11.32 -8.80
C SER A 91 11.86 12.24 -9.52
N LEU A 92 12.21 12.74 -10.70
CA LEU A 92 11.31 13.52 -11.56
C LEU A 92 10.09 12.71 -12.02
N VAL A 93 10.28 11.44 -12.41
CA VAL A 93 9.17 10.55 -12.79
C VAL A 93 8.20 10.37 -11.61
N ILE A 94 8.71 10.19 -10.39
CA ILE A 94 7.88 10.08 -9.19
C ILE A 94 7.03 11.36 -8.99
N ILE A 95 7.64 12.54 -9.13
CA ILE A 95 6.93 13.84 -9.04
C ILE A 95 5.81 13.94 -10.11
N VAL A 96 6.11 13.56 -11.35
CA VAL A 96 5.12 13.61 -12.45
C VAL A 96 3.96 12.65 -12.19
N VAL A 97 4.24 11.44 -11.73
CA VAL A 97 3.21 10.46 -11.37
C VAL A 97 2.31 11.01 -10.26
N LEU A 98 2.88 11.60 -9.22
CA LEU A 98 2.11 12.24 -8.14
C LEU A 98 1.23 13.39 -8.64
N ALA A 99 1.77 14.24 -9.52
CA ALA A 99 1.02 15.35 -10.11
C ALA A 99 -0.17 14.86 -10.94
N VAL A 100 0.04 13.84 -11.79
CA VAL A 100 -1.02 13.21 -12.59
C VAL A 100 -2.08 12.58 -11.70
N MET A 101 -1.68 11.92 -10.62
CA MET A 101 -2.61 11.33 -9.65
C MET A 101 -3.45 12.38 -8.93
N LEU A 102 -2.83 13.46 -8.46
CA LEU A 102 -3.53 14.58 -7.82
C LEU A 102 -4.56 15.18 -8.79
N TYR A 103 -4.19 15.31 -10.06
CA TYR A 103 -5.07 15.76 -11.13
C TYR A 103 -6.26 14.82 -11.38
N LEU A 104 -6.01 13.51 -11.45
CA LEU A 104 -7.06 12.50 -11.66
C LEU A 104 -8.05 12.46 -10.49
N LEU A 105 -7.56 12.57 -9.25
CA LEU A 105 -8.40 12.64 -8.06
C LEU A 105 -9.25 13.92 -8.04
N ASN A 106 -8.67 15.03 -8.52
CA ASN A 106 -9.39 16.30 -8.69
C ASN A 106 -10.42 16.27 -9.82
N LYS A 107 -10.47 15.26 -10.70
CA LYS A 107 -11.44 15.21 -11.82
C LYS A 107 -12.57 14.19 -11.67
N ASN A 108 -12.44 13.25 -10.74
CA ASN A 108 -13.40 12.26 -10.26
C ASN A 108 -14.65 11.90 -11.10
N LYS A 109 -14.66 10.67 -11.63
CA LYS A 109 -15.80 9.71 -11.62
C LYS A 109 -15.22 8.30 -11.92
N LYS A 110 -15.55 7.29 -11.11
CA LYS A 110 -15.22 5.83 -11.20
C LYS A 110 -13.89 5.25 -10.66
N SER A 111 -12.79 5.99 -10.41
CA SER A 111 -11.49 5.39 -10.02
C SER A 111 -10.98 5.69 -8.61
N ALA A 112 -11.88 6.05 -7.70
CA ALA A 112 -11.54 6.58 -6.39
C ALA A 112 -10.88 5.54 -5.45
N GLY A 113 -11.17 4.25 -5.60
CA GLY A 113 -10.50 3.16 -4.85
C GLY A 113 -9.02 2.95 -5.23
N THR A 114 -8.69 2.97 -6.53
CA THR A 114 -7.30 2.86 -7.02
C THR A 114 -6.47 4.06 -6.57
N GLY A 115 -7.07 5.26 -6.56
CA GLY A 115 -6.46 6.47 -6.02
C GLY A 115 -5.98 6.27 -4.57
N ARG A 116 -6.84 5.77 -3.68
CA ARG A 116 -6.54 5.60 -2.25
C ARG A 116 -5.41 4.60 -1.97
N ARG A 117 -5.39 3.46 -2.66
CA ARG A 117 -4.32 2.45 -2.48
C ARG A 117 -2.95 2.98 -2.89
N LEU A 118 -2.93 3.73 -3.99
CA LEU A 118 -1.71 4.33 -4.48
C LEU A 118 -1.29 5.52 -3.58
N TRP A 119 -2.24 6.27 -3.01
CA TRP A 119 -1.97 7.26 -1.96
C TRP A 119 -1.36 6.64 -0.72
N PHE A 120 -1.90 5.52 -0.23
CA PHE A 120 -1.32 4.81 0.91
C PHE A 120 0.12 4.39 0.63
N ALA A 121 0.38 3.81 -0.55
CA ALA A 121 1.71 3.39 -0.96
C ALA A 121 2.69 4.58 -1.05
N PHE A 122 2.29 5.69 -1.67
CA PHE A 122 3.12 6.89 -1.73
C PHE A 122 3.34 7.52 -0.37
N SER A 123 2.32 7.59 0.47
CA SER A 123 2.45 8.13 1.82
C SER A 123 3.43 7.30 2.66
N LEU A 124 3.37 5.97 2.54
CA LEU A 124 4.31 5.08 3.20
C LEU A 124 5.73 5.26 2.66
N PHE A 125 5.88 5.35 1.33
CA PHE A 125 7.17 5.62 0.69
C PHE A 125 7.79 6.94 1.16
N PHE A 126 7.04 8.04 1.15
CA PHE A 126 7.54 9.34 1.59
C PHE A 126 7.85 9.37 3.09
N ALA A 127 7.01 8.76 3.93
CA ALA A 127 7.28 8.66 5.36
C ALA A 127 8.57 7.87 5.63
N PHE A 128 8.75 6.73 4.96
CA PHE A 128 9.97 5.93 5.05
C PHE A 128 11.18 6.69 4.49
N ARG A 129 11.03 7.40 3.37
CA ARG A 129 12.10 8.23 2.79
C ARG A 129 12.55 9.30 3.77
N THR A 130 11.63 10.00 4.42
CA THR A 130 11.97 11.00 5.45
C THR A 130 12.73 10.37 6.62
N LEU A 131 12.47 9.11 6.97
CA LEU A 131 13.27 8.39 7.97
C LEU A 131 14.74 8.24 7.53
N LEU A 132 14.98 7.96 6.24
CA LEU A 132 16.34 7.78 5.70
C LEU A 132 17.20 9.04 5.81
N VAL A 133 16.57 10.22 5.85
CA VAL A 133 17.24 11.52 6.03
C VAL A 133 18.01 11.57 7.35
N PHE A 134 17.46 10.95 8.40
CA PHE A 134 18.12 10.85 9.70
C PHE A 134 19.23 9.80 9.74
N LEU A 135 19.25 8.87 8.77
CA LEU A 135 20.24 7.80 8.66
C LEU A 135 21.40 8.18 7.73
N SER A 136 21.19 9.08 6.78
CA SER A 136 22.24 9.59 5.89
C SER A 136 23.11 10.61 6.62
N SER A 137 24.35 10.23 6.96
CA SER A 137 25.35 11.18 7.44
C SER A 137 25.91 12.00 6.27
N PRO A 138 26.04 13.33 6.38
CA PRO A 138 26.66 14.17 5.34
C PRO A 138 28.17 13.96 5.13
N ALA A 139 28.74 12.84 5.58
CA ALA A 139 30.18 12.61 5.57
C ALA A 139 30.76 12.75 4.14
N GLY A 140 31.58 13.78 3.93
CA GLY A 140 32.21 14.09 2.65
C GLY A 140 31.47 15.11 1.77
N ASN A 141 30.41 15.76 2.27
CA ASN A 141 29.66 16.76 1.52
C ASN A 141 30.36 18.15 1.61
N GLU A 142 30.77 18.73 0.47
CA GLU A 142 31.37 20.07 0.37
C GLU A 142 30.30 21.17 0.23
N ALA A 143 29.01 20.80 0.17
CA ALA A 143 27.93 21.78 0.10
C ALA A 143 27.81 22.59 1.42
N PRO A 144 27.36 23.85 1.36
CA PRO A 144 27.18 24.67 2.57
C PRO A 144 26.18 24.05 3.56
N ASP A 145 26.50 24.08 4.85
CA ASP A 145 25.67 23.50 5.92
C ASP A 145 24.23 24.03 5.94
N TRP A 146 24.05 25.32 5.64
CA TRP A 146 22.72 25.92 5.58
C TRP A 146 21.84 25.31 4.48
N LEU A 147 22.45 24.87 3.38
CA LEU A 147 21.73 24.27 2.25
C LEU A 147 21.25 22.86 2.62
N ILE A 148 22.11 22.09 3.31
CA ILE A 148 21.77 20.76 3.87
C ILE A 148 20.65 20.90 4.91
N MET A 149 20.74 21.90 5.79
CA MET A 149 19.72 22.16 6.81
C MET A 149 18.35 22.52 6.19
N VAL A 150 18.35 23.40 5.19
CA VAL A 150 17.12 23.79 4.48
C VAL A 150 16.51 22.58 3.77
N ASP A 151 17.33 21.79 3.08
CA ASP A 151 16.86 20.60 2.37
C ASP A 151 16.24 19.56 3.31
N GLY A 152 16.91 19.24 4.43
CA GLY A 152 16.39 18.35 5.45
C GLY A 152 15.08 18.86 6.06
N THR A 153 14.95 20.18 6.27
CA THR A 153 13.71 20.79 6.75
C THR A 153 12.56 20.58 5.77
N VAL A 154 12.80 20.82 4.47
CA VAL A 154 11.80 20.59 3.40
C VAL A 154 11.37 19.12 3.39
N GLN A 155 12.32 18.18 3.48
CA GLN A 155 12.02 16.75 3.50
C GLN A 155 11.22 16.31 4.74
N ILE A 156 11.47 16.92 5.91
CA ILE A 156 10.68 16.68 7.12
C ILE A 156 9.24 17.17 6.92
N LEU A 157 9.04 18.35 6.33
CA LEU A 157 7.70 18.88 6.02
C LEU A 157 6.94 17.95 5.06
N VAL A 158 7.61 17.43 4.03
CA VAL A 158 7.02 16.42 3.12
C VAL A 158 6.67 15.14 3.88
N GLY A 159 7.53 14.68 4.78
CA GLY A 159 7.27 13.49 5.62
C GLY A 159 6.07 13.66 6.54
N VAL A 160 5.94 14.82 7.19
CA VAL A 160 4.75 15.14 8.01
C VAL A 160 3.49 15.15 7.14
N ALA A 161 3.55 15.73 5.94
CA ALA A 161 2.43 15.70 5.00
C ALA A 161 2.09 14.27 4.55
N ALA A 162 3.09 13.40 4.38
CA ALA A 162 2.89 11.99 4.06
C ALA A 162 2.21 11.23 5.21
N VAL A 163 2.61 11.45 6.47
CA VAL A 163 1.94 10.84 7.64
C VAL A 163 0.49 11.32 7.76
N MET A 164 0.25 12.62 7.56
CA MET A 164 -1.12 13.16 7.49
C MET A 164 -1.91 12.53 6.32
N GLY A 165 -1.26 12.29 5.18
CA GLY A 165 -1.82 11.55 4.04
C GLY A 165 -2.23 10.11 4.39
N LEU A 166 -1.40 9.38 5.16
CA LEU A 166 -1.77 8.05 5.67
C LEU A 166 -3.04 8.13 6.52
N ILE A 167 -3.09 9.07 7.48
CA ILE A 167 -4.25 9.23 8.38
C ILE A 167 -5.53 9.51 7.57
N PHE A 168 -5.46 10.41 6.59
CA PHE A 168 -6.60 10.70 5.72
C PHE A 168 -7.00 9.53 4.81
N SER A 169 -6.05 8.68 4.41
CA SER A 169 -6.33 7.49 3.58
C SER A 169 -7.09 6.38 4.32
N VAL A 170 -7.03 6.37 5.66
CA VAL A 170 -7.69 5.38 6.52
C VAL A 170 -9.04 5.89 7.05
N LYS A 171 -9.28 7.20 7.02
CA LYS A 171 -10.55 7.80 7.50
C LYS A 171 -11.78 7.37 6.69
N GLU A 172 -12.88 7.08 7.40
CA GLU A 172 -14.15 6.60 6.84
C GLU A 172 -14.79 7.56 5.83
N GLU A 173 -14.69 8.87 6.03
CA GLU A 173 -15.21 9.88 5.09
C GLU A 173 -14.55 9.78 3.70
N THR A 174 -13.26 9.41 3.68
CA THR A 174 -12.54 9.14 2.44
C THR A 174 -12.98 7.82 1.82
N LEU A 175 -13.26 6.78 2.65
CA LEU A 175 -13.80 5.49 2.19
C LEU A 175 -15.22 5.62 1.60
N ASP A 176 -16.06 6.47 2.18
CA ASP A 176 -17.46 6.64 1.78
C ASP A 176 -17.58 7.48 0.49
N TYR A 177 -16.62 8.38 0.25
CA TYR A 177 -16.50 9.10 -1.01
C TYR A 177 -15.88 8.26 -2.13
N THR A 178 -15.01 7.30 -1.81
CA THR A 178 -14.38 6.43 -2.81
C THR A 178 -15.23 5.21 -3.20
N GLY A 179 -16.28 4.91 -2.44
CA GLY A 179 -17.18 3.77 -2.65
C GLY A 179 -16.63 2.42 -2.15
N GLU A 180 -15.46 2.40 -1.49
CA GLU A 180 -14.89 1.16 -0.94
C GLU A 180 -15.59 0.70 0.35
N LEU A 181 -16.33 1.57 1.04
CA LEU A 181 -17.14 1.19 2.19
C LEU A 181 -18.23 0.16 1.80
N GLU A 182 -18.81 0.29 0.60
CA GLU A 182 -19.77 -0.68 0.07
C GLU A 182 -19.10 -2.01 -0.30
N ALA A 183 -17.85 -1.97 -0.78
CA ALA A 183 -17.08 -3.17 -1.09
C ALA A 183 -16.67 -3.94 0.18
N MET A 184 -16.26 -3.23 1.24
CA MET A 184 -15.96 -3.84 2.54
C MET A 184 -17.21 -4.43 3.20
N ARG A 185 -18.36 -3.74 3.14
CA ARG A 185 -19.63 -4.29 3.64
C ARG A 185 -20.05 -5.57 2.91
N LYS A 186 -19.86 -5.65 1.59
CA LYS A 186 -20.13 -6.87 0.82
C LYS A 186 -19.19 -8.01 1.21
N LEU A 187 -17.89 -7.73 1.33
CA LEU A 187 -16.90 -8.73 1.74
C LEU A 187 -17.17 -9.24 3.16
N GLU A 188 -17.55 -8.36 4.08
CA GLU A 188 -17.90 -8.72 5.45
C GLU A 188 -19.18 -9.57 5.51
N GLN A 189 -20.17 -9.25 4.66
CA GLN A 189 -21.37 -10.08 4.50
C GLN A 189 -21.05 -11.46 3.91
N GLU A 190 -20.18 -11.55 2.91
CA GLU A 190 -19.72 -12.82 2.33
C GLU A 190 -18.94 -13.67 3.35
N LEU A 191 -17.99 -13.07 4.08
CA LEU A 191 -17.24 -13.75 5.15
C LEU A 191 -18.15 -14.21 6.29
N ALA A 192 -19.12 -13.39 6.68
CA ALA A 192 -20.12 -13.76 7.68
C ALA A 192 -21.02 -14.90 7.19
N GLN A 193 -21.33 -14.93 5.89
CA GLN A 193 -22.09 -16.01 5.28
C GLN A 193 -21.29 -17.31 5.22
N GLU A 194 -20.04 -17.27 4.78
CA GLU A 194 -19.13 -18.42 4.77
C GLU A 194 -18.90 -19.00 6.17
N ARG A 195 -18.75 -18.14 7.19
CA ARG A 195 -18.65 -18.58 8.59
C ARG A 195 -19.92 -19.30 9.06
N ARG A 196 -21.10 -18.77 8.70
CA ARG A 196 -22.38 -19.41 9.03
C ARG A 196 -22.55 -20.75 8.31
N ASP A 197 -22.10 -20.85 7.06
CA ASP A 197 -22.20 -22.08 6.29
C ASP A 197 -21.25 -23.16 6.86
N LYS A 198 -20.00 -22.79 7.19
CA LYS A 198 -19.06 -23.69 7.89
C LYS A 198 -19.58 -24.15 9.25
N GLU A 199 -20.22 -23.27 10.03
CA GLU A 199 -20.84 -23.68 11.30
C GLU A 199 -22.01 -24.65 11.09
N ARG A 200 -22.82 -24.47 10.05
CA ARG A 200 -23.92 -25.39 9.71
C ARG A 200 -23.38 -26.75 9.30
N GLU A 201 -22.39 -26.79 8.41
CA GLU A 201 -21.73 -28.04 7.99
C GLU A 201 -21.12 -28.78 9.18
N ARG A 202 -20.47 -28.05 10.09
CA ARG A 202 -19.88 -28.64 11.30
C ARG A 202 -20.94 -29.24 12.23
N ARG A 203 -22.07 -28.55 12.42
CA ARG A 203 -23.21 -29.08 13.21
C ARG A 203 -23.86 -30.29 12.56
N GLU A 204 -23.96 -30.32 11.24
CA GLU A 204 -24.50 -31.47 10.51
C GLU A 204 -23.56 -32.68 10.58
N GLN A 205 -22.25 -32.46 10.48
CA GLN A 205 -21.24 -33.51 10.68
C GLN A 205 -21.30 -34.07 12.11
N GLU A 206 -21.31 -33.22 13.13
CA GLU A 206 -21.46 -33.64 14.53
C GLU A 206 -22.75 -34.44 14.74
N ARG A 207 -23.86 -34.01 14.14
CA ARG A 207 -25.15 -34.73 14.23
C ARG A 207 -25.10 -36.09 13.54
N LYS A 208 -24.46 -36.20 12.37
CA LYS A 208 -24.26 -37.47 11.66
C LYS A 208 -23.37 -38.43 12.45
N GLU A 209 -22.27 -37.94 13.01
CA GLU A 209 -21.39 -38.74 13.87
C GLU A 209 -22.10 -39.26 15.12
N LEU A 210 -22.94 -38.43 15.76
CA LEU A 210 -23.75 -38.83 16.91
C LEU A 210 -24.78 -39.89 16.55
N LEU A 211 -25.45 -39.75 15.40
CA LEU A 211 -26.40 -40.75 14.88
C LEU A 211 -25.71 -42.07 14.55
N GLU A 212 -24.52 -42.02 13.92
CA GLU A 212 -23.74 -43.22 13.61
C GLU A 212 -23.26 -43.93 14.87
N LYS A 213 -22.84 -43.17 15.90
CA LYS A 213 -22.51 -43.72 17.21
C LYS A 213 -23.72 -44.36 17.90
N GLN A 214 -24.89 -43.72 17.87
CA GLN A 214 -26.12 -44.30 18.43
C GLN A 214 -26.54 -45.58 17.71
N GLN A 215 -26.47 -45.63 16.38
CA GLN A 215 -26.79 -46.83 15.62
C GLN A 215 -25.84 -47.99 15.94
N LYS A 216 -24.53 -47.73 16.01
CA LYS A 216 -23.53 -48.75 16.40
C LYS A 216 -23.75 -49.27 17.83
N THR A 217 -24.19 -48.42 18.76
CA THR A 217 -24.54 -48.85 20.13
C THR A 217 -25.82 -49.69 20.15
N SER A 218 -26.86 -49.30 19.40
CA SER A 218 -28.12 -50.07 19.34
C SER A 218 -28.00 -51.43 18.64
N GLU A 219 -27.07 -51.56 17.68
CA GLU A 219 -26.81 -52.83 16.97
C GLU A 219 -25.95 -53.80 17.81
N HIS A 220 -25.21 -53.28 18.80
CA HIS A 220 -24.42 -54.09 19.73
C HIS A 220 -25.24 -54.66 20.89
N ASP A 221 -26.41 -54.07 21.19
CA ASP A 221 -27.30 -54.46 22.31
C ASP A 221 -28.45 -55.40 21.90
N ASP A 222 -28.47 -55.96 20.68
CA ASP A 222 -29.49 -56.95 20.28
C ASP A 222 -29.17 -58.35 20.88
N PRO A 223 -29.93 -58.85 21.87
CA PRO A 223 -29.69 -60.17 22.42
C PRO A 223 -30.24 -61.21 21.44
N ARG A 224 -29.33 -61.94 20.78
CA ARG A 224 -29.65 -63.18 20.07
C ARG A 224 -30.14 -64.23 21.06
N ASP A 225 -31.42 -64.21 21.40
CA ASP A 225 -32.12 -65.30 22.09
C ASP A 225 -33.06 -66.02 21.13
N SER A 226 -32.61 -67.17 20.64
CA SER A 226 -33.48 -68.33 20.39
C SER A 226 -32.63 -69.54 20.06
N GLY A 227 -32.45 -70.47 21.00
CA GLY A 227 -31.79 -71.73 20.68
C GLY A 227 -31.57 -72.71 21.82
N ARG A 228 -32.60 -73.51 22.12
CA ARG A 228 -32.59 -74.83 22.81
C ARG A 228 -32.24 -74.87 24.30
N HIS A 229 -33.20 -75.34 25.10
CA HIS A 229 -33.13 -76.71 25.67
C HIS A 229 -34.40 -77.03 26.49
N ASP A 230 -35.37 -77.71 25.87
CA ASP A 230 -36.34 -78.51 26.62
C ASP A 230 -35.92 -79.98 26.52
N GLN A 231 -35.30 -80.48 27.58
CA GLN A 231 -35.16 -81.89 27.87
C GLN A 231 -36.31 -82.27 28.82
N GLU A 232 -37.20 -83.17 28.39
CA GLU A 232 -37.93 -84.07 29.29
C GLU A 232 -36.92 -84.89 30.13
N PRO A 233 -37.20 -85.28 31.40
CA PRO A 233 -38.18 -86.36 31.62
C PRO A 233 -38.85 -86.50 33.03
N ARG A 234 -39.86 -87.41 33.08
CA ARG A 234 -40.50 -88.12 34.23
C ARG A 234 -41.47 -87.29 35.09
N ARG A 235 -42.68 -87.76 35.43
CA ARG A 235 -43.19 -89.11 35.69
C ARG A 235 -44.63 -89.27 35.21
#